data_AF-A0A1C3HMG6-F1
#
_entry.id   AF-A0A1C3HMG6-F1
#
_cell.length_a   1.000
_cell.length_b   1.000
_cell.length_c   1.000
_cell.angle_alpha   90.00
_cell.angle_beta   90.00
_cell.angle_gamma   90.00
#
_symmetry.space_group_name_H-M   'P 1'
#
loop_
_entity.id
_entity.type
_entity.pdbx_description
1 polymer ?
#
loop_
_entity_poly.entity_id
_entity_poly.type
_entity_poly.pdbx_seq_one_letter_code
_entity_poly.pdbx_strand_id
1 'polypeptide(L)' 'MITPSKSISIQDSILYKMTIILETDFNEINITDLYKKTSSNFSSLDEFVYSLDFLFILEKIILNPANGTVTKC' A
#
# COMPACT_ATOMS: atom_id res chain seq x y z
N MET A 1 6.17 -3.04 -11.14
CA MET A 1 5.23 -3.87 -11.94
C MET A 1 4.21 -4.48 -10.99
N ILE A 2 2.97 -4.66 -11.44
CA ILE A 2 1.89 -5.09 -10.55
C ILE A 2 2.12 -6.52 -10.04
N THR A 3 2.24 -7.46 -10.97
CA THR A 3 2.47 -8.87 -10.67
C THR A 3 3.95 -9.25 -10.82
N PRO A 4 4.43 -10.29 -10.12
CA PRO A 4 5.76 -10.83 -10.37
C PRO A 4 5.89 -11.41 -11.77
N SER A 5 7.13 -11.51 -12.27
CA SER A 5 7.44 -12.19 -13.52
C SER A 5 8.87 -12.75 -13.52
N LYS A 6 9.32 -13.29 -14.65
CA LYS A 6 10.72 -13.70 -14.83
C LYS A 6 11.73 -12.57 -14.60
N SER A 7 11.31 -11.32 -14.77
CA SER A 7 12.18 -10.14 -14.66
C SER A 7 12.03 -9.40 -13.32
N ILE A 8 10.99 -9.70 -12.54
CA ILE A 8 10.66 -8.98 -11.30
C ILE A 8 10.30 -10.00 -10.24
N SER A 9 11.04 -10.00 -9.14
CA SER A 9 10.83 -10.90 -8.02
C SER A 9 9.46 -10.69 -7.38
N ILE A 10 9.01 -11.65 -6.58
CA ILE A 10 7.76 -11.48 -5.83
C ILE A 10 7.84 -10.28 -4.89
N GLN A 11 8.96 -10.10 -4.19
CA GLN A 11 9.17 -9.02 -3.23
C GLN A 11 9.15 -7.63 -3.88
N ASP A 12 9.59 -7.53 -5.14
CA ASP A 12 9.62 -6.27 -5.88
C ASP A 12 8.27 -5.93 -6.54
N SER A 13 7.34 -6.89 -6.60
CA SER A 13 6.01 -6.68 -7.18
C SER A 13 5.10 -5.87 -6.26
N ILE A 14 4.22 -5.05 -6.84
CA ILE A 14 3.21 -4.29 -6.08
C ILE A 14 2.26 -5.25 -5.35
N LEU A 15 1.96 -6.41 -5.95
CA LEU A 15 1.15 -7.46 -5.33
C LEU A 15 1.72 -7.94 -3.98
N TYR A 16 3.04 -7.98 -3.83
CA TYR A 16 3.66 -8.27 -2.54
C TYR A 16 3.72 -7.02 -1.68
N LYS A 17 4.17 -5.88 -2.22
CA LYS A 17 4.33 -4.65 -1.44
C LYS A 17 3.03 -4.14 -0.80
N MET A 18 1.86 -4.42 -1.40
CA MET A 18 0.58 -4.10 -0.77
C MET A 18 0.33 -4.87 0.54
N THR A 19 0.88 -6.08 0.70
CA THR A 19 0.72 -6.85 1.95
C THR A 19 1.44 -6.18 3.11
N ILE A 20 2.51 -5.45 2.84
CA ILE A 20 3.26 -4.69 3.84
C ILE A 20 2.37 -3.62 4.50
N ILE A 21 1.51 -2.97 3.71
CA ILE A 21 0.51 -2.03 4.24
C ILE A 21 -0.51 -2.78 5.13
N LEU A 22 -0.96 -3.96 4.71
CA LEU A 22 -1.87 -4.80 5.50
C LEU A 22 -1.26 -5.34 6.79
N GLU A 23 0.04 -5.60 6.82
CA GLU A 23 0.77 -6.07 7.99
C GLU A 23 1.17 -4.93 8.95
N THR A 24 1.16 -3.68 8.48
CA THR A 24 1.49 -2.51 9.31
C THR A 24 0.43 -2.31 10.40
N ASP A 25 0.82 -2.14 11.65
CA ASP A 25 -0.13 -1.92 12.75
C ASP A 25 -0.80 -0.52 12.65
N PHE A 26 -2.07 -0.50 12.25
CA PHE A 26 -2.99 0.63 12.30
C PHE A 26 -4.44 0.17 12.07
N ASN A 27 -5.39 0.89 12.68
CA ASN A 27 -6.82 0.78 12.34
C ASN A 27 -7.24 1.91 11.40
N GLU A 28 -6.92 3.16 11.77
CA GLU A 28 -7.04 4.37 10.94
C GLU A 28 -5.73 5.17 11.04
N ILE A 29 -5.26 5.71 9.92
CA ILE A 29 -4.00 6.46 9.86
C ILE A 29 -4.03 7.51 8.75
N ASN A 30 -3.31 8.62 8.92
CA ASN A 30 -3.09 9.56 7.82
C ASN A 30 -2.20 8.92 6.74
N ILE A 31 -2.52 9.14 5.46
CA ILE A 31 -1.76 8.59 4.32
C ILE A 31 -0.28 8.93 4.40
N THR A 32 0.06 10.16 4.83
CA THR A 32 1.46 10.60 4.92
C THR A 32 2.23 9.85 6.01
N ASP A 33 1.59 9.54 7.13
CA ASP A 33 2.20 8.79 8.22
C ASP A 33 2.29 7.30 7.90
N LEU A 34 1.30 6.76 7.19
CA LEU A 34 1.37 5.42 6.62
C LEU A 34 2.57 5.29 5.68
N TYR A 35 2.73 6.23 4.75
CA TYR A 35 3.88 6.25 3.85
C TYR A 35 5.20 6.34 4.62
N LYS A 36 5.32 7.20 5.63
CA LYS A 36 6.53 7.25 6.47
C LYS A 36 6.86 5.89 7.10
N LYS A 37 5.84 5.17 7.62
CA LYS A 37 6.02 3.85 8.23
C LYS A 37 6.46 2.78 7.23
N THR A 38 5.99 2.85 5.99
CA THR A 38 6.19 1.77 5.01
C THR A 38 7.19 2.10 3.91
N SER A 39 7.63 3.36 3.79
CA SER A 39 8.40 3.89 2.66
C SER A 39 9.68 3.11 2.34
N SER A 40 10.34 2.52 3.35
CA SER A 40 11.53 1.69 3.16
C SER A 40 11.30 0.44 2.29
N ASN A 41 10.05 0.04 2.07
CA ASN A 41 9.69 -1.12 1.25
C ASN A 41 9.26 -0.75 -0.18
N PHE A 42 9.20 0.55 -0.49
CA PHE A 42 8.77 1.06 -1.79
C PHE A 42 9.95 1.71 -2.51
N SER A 43 10.11 1.40 -3.79
CA SER A 43 11.17 2.00 -4.61
C SER A 43 10.79 3.38 -5.13
N SER A 44 9.49 3.69 -5.20
CA SER A 44 8.96 5.00 -5.55
C SER A 44 7.62 5.27 -4.85
N LEU A 45 7.21 6.53 -4.85
CA LEU A 45 5.89 6.93 -4.36
C LEU A 45 4.76 6.28 -5.17
N ASP A 46 4.95 6.10 -6.48
CA ASP A 46 3.95 5.50 -7.35
C ASP A 46 3.63 4.05 -6.93
N GLU A 47 4.63 3.27 -6.51
CA GLU A 47 4.40 1.90 -6.03
C GLU A 47 3.55 1.86 -4.75
N PHE A 48 3.74 2.83 -3.86
CA PHE A 48 2.92 2.99 -2.67
C PHE A 48 1.48 3.35 -3.04
N VAL A 49 1.29 4.32 -3.94
CA VAL A 49 -0.03 4.73 -4.43
C VAL A 49 -0.75 3.56 -5.11
N TYR A 50 -0.08 2.83 -6.00
CA TYR A 50 -0.66 1.63 -6.62
C TYR A 50 -1.02 0.56 -5.60
N SER A 51 -0.22 0.41 -4.53
CA SER A 51 -0.57 -0.54 -3.46
C SER A 51 -1.85 -0.13 -2.74
N LEU A 52 -2.06 1.17 -2.46
CA LEU A 52 -3.30 1.67 -1.89
C LEU A 52 -4.49 1.46 -2.84
N ASP A 53 -4.34 1.78 -4.14
CA ASP A 53 -5.39 1.58 -5.14
C ASP A 53 -5.84 0.12 -5.19
N PHE A 54 -4.89 -0.82 -5.19
CA PHE A 54 -5.20 -2.25 -5.16
C PHE A 54 -5.96 -2.65 -3.90
N LEU A 55 -5.50 -2.22 -2.72
CA LEU A 55 -6.18 -2.53 -1.47
C LEU A 55 -7.59 -1.93 -1.40
N PHE A 56 -7.79 -0.75 -1.98
CA PHE A 56 -9.10 -0.11 -2.07
C PHE A 56 -10.04 -0.90 -3.00
N ILE A 57 -9.56 -1.29 -4.19
CA ILE A 57 -10.32 -2.13 -5.14
C ILE A 57 -10.67 -3.50 -4.54
N LEU A 58 -9.79 -4.05 -3.71
CA LEU A 58 -10.00 -5.31 -3.00
C LEU A 58 -10.84 -5.17 -1.71
N GLU A 59 -11.37 -3.97 -1.44
CA GLU A 59 -12.17 -3.66 -0.25
C GLU A 59 -11.45 -3.98 1.07
N LYS A 60 -10.11 -3.92 1.08
CA LYS A 60 -9.28 -4.13 2.29
C LYS A 60 -8.99 -2.85 3.04
N ILE A 61 -9.16 -1.71 2.38
CA ILE A 61 -9.08 -0.40 3.01
C ILE A 61 -10.21 0.50 2.53
N ILE A 62 -10.54 1.48 3.35
CA ILE A 62 -11.38 2.62 2.98
C ILE A 62 -10.50 3.87 3.01
N LEU A 63 -10.61 4.70 1.99
CA LEU A 63 -9.89 5.96 1.89
C LEU A 63 -10.87 7.10 2.12
N ASN A 64 -10.59 7.94 3.11
CA ASN A 64 -11.39 9.13 3.40
C ASN A 64 -10.67 10.37 2.85
N PRO A 65 -11.13 10.92 1.71
CA PRO A 65 -10.47 12.05 1.06
C PRO A 65 -10.64 13.37 1.82
N ALA A 66 -11.64 13.49 2.71
CA ALA A 66 -11.88 14.75 3.44
C ALA A 66 -10.80 15.01 4.49
N ASN A 67 -10.25 13.97 5.11
CA ASN A 67 -9.23 14.05 6.15
C ASN A 67 -7.89 13.39 5.74
N GLY A 68 -7.83 12.76 4.56
CA GLY A 68 -6.63 12.09 4.04
C GLY A 68 -6.24 10.86 4.85
N THR A 69 -7.23 10.13 5.36
CA THR A 69 -7.01 8.93 6.19
C THR A 69 -7.33 7.65 5.44
N VAL A 70 -6.69 6.57 5.88
CA VAL A 70 -6.93 5.19 5.43
C VAL A 70 -7.35 4.38 6.64
N THR A 71 -8.45 3.63 6.51
CA THR A 71 -8.95 2.71 7.52
C THR A 71 -8.88 1.28 6.97
N LYS A 72 -8.45 0.31 7.79
CA LYS A 72 -8.50 -1.11 7.41
C LYS A 72 -9.91 -1.71 7.58
N CYS A 73 -10.28 -2.62 6.70
CA CYS A 73 -11.51 -3.42 6.78
C CYS A 73 -11.28 -4.76 7.48
#